data_AF-A0A7M4ALH4-F1
#
_entry.id   AF-A0A7M4ALH4-F1
#
_cell.length_a   1.000
_cell.length_b   1.000
_cell.length_c   1.000
_cell.angle_alpha   90.00
_cell.angle_beta   90.00
_cell.angle_gamma   90.00
#
_symmetry.space_group_name_H-M   'P 1'
#
loop_
_entity.id
_entity.type
_entity.pdbx_description
1 polymer ?
#
loop_
_entity_poly.entity_id
_entity_poly.type
_entity_poly.pdbx_seq_one_letter_code
_entity_poly.pdbx_strand_id
1 'polypeptide(L)' 'MAGNNRRSIFRRRKAGLTDYRRRLKLLRGQKPRAVVRVSNTRTTCQLVMWAADGDLVSVSVTGSDLVKK' A
#
# COMPACT_ATOMS: atom_id res chain seq x y z
N MET A 1 28.17 -20.09 -17.55
CA MET A 1 26.78 -20.58 -17.69
C MET A 1 25.88 -19.38 -17.88
N ALA A 2 25.23 -19.25 -19.04
CA ALA A 2 24.31 -18.13 -19.28
C ALA A 2 23.18 -18.19 -18.26
N GLY A 3 23.12 -17.20 -17.37
CA GLY A 3 22.05 -17.07 -16.40
C GLY A 3 20.72 -16.99 -17.14
N ASN A 4 19.79 -17.87 -16.77
CA ASN A 4 18.44 -17.90 -17.30
C ASN A 4 17.81 -16.49 -17.20
N ASN A 5 17.55 -15.86 -18.35
CA ASN A 5 17.11 -14.46 -18.47
C ASN A 5 15.64 -14.27 -18.09
N ARG A 6 15.26 -14.70 -16.88
CA ARG A 6 13.91 -14.56 -16.35
C ARG A 6 13.77 -13.20 -15.67
N ARG A 7 12.73 -12.47 -16.07
CA ARG A 7 12.34 -11.23 -15.42
C ARG A 7 11.91 -11.51 -13.98
N SER A 8 12.64 -10.94 -13.02
CA SER A 8 12.27 -11.04 -11.60
C SER A 8 10.97 -10.28 -11.32
N ILE A 9 10.10 -10.88 -10.53
CA ILE A 9 8.83 -10.29 -10.09
C ILE A 9 9.10 -9.46 -8.83
N PHE A 10 8.53 -8.26 -8.76
CA PHE A 10 8.65 -7.41 -7.57
C PHE A 10 8.16 -8.12 -6.30
N ARG A 11 8.87 -7.92 -5.18
CA ARG A 11 8.61 -8.59 -3.88
C ARG A 11 7.14 -8.53 -3.44
N ARG A 12 6.52 -7.33 -3.45
CA ARG A 12 5.10 -7.17 -3.03
C ARG A 12 4.10 -7.73 -4.04
N ARG A 13 4.48 -7.83 -5.33
CA ARG A 13 3.66 -8.50 -6.35
C ARG A 13 3.69 -10.01 -6.13
N LYS A 14 4.87 -10.58 -5.85
CA LYS A 14 5.05 -12.00 -5.51
C LYS A 14 4.24 -12.39 -4.26
N ALA A 15 4.18 -11.52 -3.26
CA ALA A 15 3.40 -11.73 -2.04
C ALA A 15 1.89 -11.39 -2.17
N GLY A 16 1.41 -10.93 -3.34
CA GLY A 16 -0.01 -10.58 -3.54
C GLY A 16 -0.50 -9.33 -2.78
N LEU A 17 0.41 -8.57 -2.16
CA LEU A 17 0.05 -7.45 -1.27
C LEU A 17 -0.24 -6.14 -2.01
N THR A 18 0.13 -6.02 -3.28
CA THR A 18 0.04 -4.76 -4.02
C THR A 18 -0.21 -4.98 -5.50
N ASP A 19 -1.31 -4.40 -5.98
CA ASP A 19 -1.53 -4.20 -7.41
C ASP A 19 -0.84 -2.92 -7.88
N TYR A 20 0.30 -3.09 -8.56
CA TYR A 20 1.08 -1.99 -9.10
C TYR A 20 0.36 -1.22 -10.22
N ARG A 21 -0.56 -1.84 -10.98
CA ARG A 21 -1.30 -1.15 -12.05
C ARG A 21 -2.28 -0.14 -11.47
N ARG A 22 -3.05 -0.54 -10.46
CA ARG A 22 -3.95 0.35 -9.71
C ARG A 22 -3.16 1.41 -8.94
N ARG A 23 -2.07 1.02 -8.27
CA ARG A 23 -1.21 1.96 -7.54
C ARG A 23 -0.68 3.08 -8.45
N LEU A 24 -0.20 2.74 -9.64
CA LEU A 24 0.31 3.74 -10.59
C LEU A 24 -0.78 4.75 -10.98
N LYS A 25 -2.01 4.31 -11.24
CA LYS A 25 -3.13 5.21 -11.55
C LYS A 25 -3.42 6.20 -10.41
N LEU A 26 -3.37 5.74 -9.16
CA LEU A 26 -3.57 6.60 -7.99
C LEU A 26 -2.44 7.61 -7.81
N LEU A 27 -1.18 7.19 -7.99
CA LEU A 27 -0.01 8.07 -7.84
C LEU A 27 0.05 9.16 -8.91
N ARG A 28 -0.43 8.89 -10.13
CA ARG A 28 -0.53 9.90 -11.20
C ARG A 28 -1.37 11.12 -10.80
N GLY A 29 -2.30 10.96 -9.87
CA GLY A 29 -3.11 12.06 -9.36
C GLY A 29 -2.36 13.03 -8.44
N GLN A 30 -1.12 12.72 -8.01
CA GLN A 30 -0.30 13.54 -7.09
C GLN A 30 -1.00 13.95 -5.79
N LYS A 31 -2.06 13.23 -5.41
CA LYS A 31 -2.83 13.45 -4.19
C LYS A 31 -2.47 12.37 -3.16
N PRO A 32 -2.56 12.68 -1.86
CA PRO A 32 -2.52 11.67 -0.83
C PRO A 32 -3.54 10.57 -1.10
N ARG A 33 -3.17 9.32 -0.85
CA ARG A 33 -4.02 8.15 -1.08
C ARG A 33 -4.70 7.75 0.23
N ALA A 34 -6.01 7.60 0.19
CA ALA A 34 -6.76 6.94 1.26
C ALA A 34 -6.59 5.42 1.12
N VAL A 35 -5.78 4.81 1.98
CA VAL A 35 -5.56 3.38 2.05
C VAL A 35 -6.52 2.79 3.07
N VAL A 36 -7.54 2.08 2.58
CA VAL A 36 -8.48 1.34 3.43
C VAL A 36 -8.16 -0.15 3.33
N ARG A 37 -7.96 -0.79 4.47
CA ARG A 37 -7.70 -2.22 4.61
C ARG A 37 -8.73 -2.82 5.55
N VAL A 38 -9.40 -3.85 5.07
CA VAL A 38 -10.37 -4.62 5.86
C VAL A 38 -9.70 -5.94 6.24
N SER A 39 -9.76 -6.26 7.52
CA SER A 39 -9.47 -7.58 8.07
C SER A 39 -10.76 -8.19 8.60
N ASN A 40 -10.72 -9.46 8.99
CA ASN A 40 -11.90 -10.17 9.49
C ASN A 40 -12.58 -9.48 10.68
N THR A 41 -11.80 -8.76 11.51
CA THR A 41 -12.28 -8.18 12.77
C THR A 41 -12.13 -6.67 12.86
N ARG A 42 -11.34 -6.05 11.97
CA ARG A 42 -11.00 -4.62 12.05
C ARG A 42 -10.86 -4.00 10.67
N THR A 43 -11.19 -2.71 10.61
CA THR A 43 -10.91 -1.85 9.45
C THR A 43 -9.81 -0.86 9.83
N THR A 44 -8.83 -0.71 8.96
CA THR A 44 -7.73 0.26 9.09
C THR A 44 -7.81 1.25 7.94
N CYS A 45 -7.81 2.54 8.26
CA CYS A 45 -7.85 3.65 7.32
C CYS A 45 -6.60 4.50 7.51
N GLN A 46 -5.88 4.75 6.43
CA GLN A 46 -4.64 5.53 6.44
C GLN A 46 -4.66 6.59 5.34
N LEU A 47 -4.12 7.77 5.64
CA LEU A 47 -3.82 8.79 4.64
C LEU A 47 -2.33 8.73 4.31
N VAL A 48 -2.00 8.36 3.08
CA VAL A 48 -0.64 8.00 2.69
C VAL A 48 -0.12 8.89 1.57
N MET A 49 0.99 9.57 1.83
CA MET A 49 1.72 10.38 0.87
C MET A 49 2.82 9.56 0.20
N TRP A 50 3.19 9.95 -1.01
CA TRP A 50 4.31 9.36 -1.73
C TRP A 50 5.63 10.02 -1.30
N ALA A 51 6.67 9.22 -1.10
CA ALA A 51 8.06 9.68 -1.06
C ALA A 51 8.96 8.67 -1.77
N ALA A 52 10.18 9.09 -2.11
CA ALA A 52 11.11 8.31 -2.94
C ALA A 52 11.57 7.02 -2.25
N ASP A 53 11.88 7.09 -0.94
CA ASP A 53 12.39 5.95 -0.17
C ASP A 53 11.27 5.01 0.32
N GLY A 54 10.03 5.48 0.31
CA GLY A 54 8.89 4.77 0.86
C GLY A 54 7.64 5.63 0.95
N ASP A 55 6.51 5.01 1.23
CA ASP A 55 5.28 5.76 1.48
C ASP A 55 5.30 6.35 2.89
N LEU A 56 4.89 7.61 3.03
CA LEU A 56 4.76 8.28 4.33
C LEU A 56 3.30 8.23 4.79
N VAL A 57 3.05 7.69 5.98
CA VAL A 57 1.71 7.64 6.58
C VAL A 57 1.51 8.92 7.39
N SER A 58 0.58 9.78 6.96
CA SER A 58 0.28 11.04 7.65
C SER A 58 -0.70 10.83 8.80
N VAL A 59 -1.74 10.02 8.59
CA VAL A 59 -2.77 9.69 9.59
C VAL A 59 -3.09 8.21 9.48
N SER A 60 -3.28 7.55 10.62
CA SER A 60 -3.74 6.17 10.70
C SER A 60 -4.81 6.06 11.77
N VAL A 61 -5.94 5.47 11.42
CA VAL A 61 -7.05 5.19 12.33
C VAL A 61 -7.49 3.74 12.12
N THR A 62 -7.67 3.02 13.21
CA THR A 62 -8.11 1.62 13.22
C THR A 62 -9.43 1.51 13.98
N GLY A 63 -10.20 0.44 13.74
CA GLY A 63 -11.44 0.18 14.48
C GLY A 63 -11.29 0.15 16.01
N SER A 64 -10.09 -0.12 16.53
CA SER A 64 -9.81 -0.06 17.98
C SER A 64 -9.73 1.36 18.53
N ASP A 65 -9.34 2.33 17.70
CA ASP A 65 -9.23 3.74 18.10
C ASP A 65 -10.62 4.36 18.30
N LEU A 66 -11.66 3.82 17.64
CA LEU A 66 -13.04 4.27 17.79
C LEU A 66 -13.65 3.95 19.18
N VAL A 67 -13.10 2.95 19.87
CA VAL A 67 -13.63 2.52 21.18
C VAL A 67 -13.06 3.37 22.32
N LYS A 68 -11.88 3.99 22.10
CA LYS A 68 -11.27 4.90 23.05
C LYS A 68 -11.87 6.30 22.83
N LYS A 69 -12.77 6.70 23.73
CA LYS A 69 -13.28 8.07 23.81
C LYS A 69 -12.31 8.96 24.58
#